data_AF-A0A162I2P9-F1
#
_entry.id   AF-A0A162I2P9-F1
#
_cell.length_a   1.000
_cell.length_b   1.000
_cell.length_c   1.000
_cell.angle_alpha   90.00
_cell.angle_beta   90.00
_cell.angle_gamma   90.00
#
_symmetry.space_group_name_H-M   'P 1'
#
loop_
_entity.id
_entity.type
_entity.pdbx_description
1 polymer ?
#
loop_
_entity_poly.entity_id
_entity_poly.type
_entity_poly.pdbx_seq_one_letter_code
_entity_poly.pdbx_strand_id
1 'polypeptide(L)'
;MASTLHSYTIGSMRGMLEDILKDIGKDDHFYFNSNIFIPCNGREIGGNRQKAPDLALTLSNEQYYHGFGLNIWPQVVIEIGTTESQARLQRDAQFWLLESEGAVRWVLTLKCSQRRALLCSWIVVDGKVKAKGAMEATIQQDGHYTVTNENVYLWASFETIFLREPKGDEPEKVIIKAREFVDMLNRVQDRMQRNQRALEQRVIQLPPMNGGLGEEE
;
A
#
# COMPACT_ATOMS: atom_id res chain seq x y z
N MET A 1 9.39 16.15 1.64
CA MET A 1 9.79 14.90 2.35
C MET A 1 8.63 13.91 2.48
N ALA A 2 7.47 14.28 3.03
CA ALA A 2 6.33 13.36 3.19
C ALA A 2 5.83 12.76 1.85
N SER A 3 5.68 13.59 0.81
CA SER A 3 5.30 13.13 -0.53
C SER A 3 6.30 12.14 -1.13
N THR A 4 7.61 12.39 -0.96
CA THR A 4 8.68 11.51 -1.45
C THR A 4 8.66 10.15 -0.76
N LEU A 5 8.54 10.13 0.57
CA LEU A 5 8.42 8.87 1.32
C LEU A 5 7.20 8.08 0.86
N HIS A 6 6.05 8.75 0.74
CA HIS A 6 4.80 8.14 0.28
C HIS A 6 4.96 7.48 -1.10
N SER A 7 5.50 8.19 -2.08
CA SER A 7 5.72 7.65 -3.43
C SER A 7 6.70 6.47 -3.45
N TYR A 8 7.76 6.49 -2.63
CA TYR A 8 8.68 5.37 -2.53
C TYR A 8 8.06 4.15 -1.85
N THR A 9 7.22 4.38 -0.85
CA THR A 9 6.46 3.31 -0.20
C THR A 9 5.47 2.68 -1.18
N ILE A 10 4.69 3.47 -1.93
CA ILE A 10 3.77 2.93 -2.97
C ILE A 10 4.52 2.06 -3.96
N GLY A 11 5.61 2.57 -4.54
CA GLY A 11 6.37 1.82 -5.55
C GLY A 11 7.00 0.54 -5.00
N SER A 12 7.49 0.57 -3.76
CA SER A 12 8.12 -0.61 -3.14
C SER A 12 7.08 -1.65 -2.70
N MET A 13 5.91 -1.20 -2.22
CA MET A 13 4.76 -2.04 -1.89
C MET A 13 4.20 -2.73 -3.13
N ARG A 14 4.07 -1.99 -4.24
CA ARG A 14 3.68 -2.57 -5.54
C ARG A 14 4.62 -3.69 -5.96
N GLY A 15 5.93 -3.42 -6.00
CA GLY A 15 6.92 -4.44 -6.38
C GLY A 15 6.88 -5.68 -5.48
N MET A 16 6.70 -5.49 -4.17
CA MET A 16 6.54 -6.61 -3.23
C MET A 16 5.32 -7.47 -3.56
N LEU A 17 4.17 -6.86 -3.90
CA LEU A 17 2.96 -7.60 -4.26
C LEU A 17 3.07 -8.27 -5.62
N GLU A 18 3.71 -7.63 -6.60
CA GLU A 18 4.02 -8.23 -7.91
C GLU A 18 4.89 -9.48 -7.75
N ASP A 19 5.95 -9.42 -6.93
CA ASP A 19 6.80 -10.58 -6.63
C ASP A 19 5.99 -11.72 -5.99
N ILE A 20 5.14 -11.43 -5.00
CA ILE A 20 4.28 -12.43 -4.35
C ILE A 20 3.29 -13.06 -5.34
N LEU A 21 2.68 -12.27 -6.22
CA LEU A 21 1.75 -12.78 -7.22
C LEU A 21 2.47 -13.63 -8.27
N LYS A 22 3.69 -13.24 -8.67
CA LYS A 22 4.52 -13.99 -9.59
C LYS A 22 4.96 -15.34 -9.00
N ASP A 23 5.33 -15.36 -7.72
CA ASP A 23 5.71 -16.58 -7.02
C ASP A 23 4.60 -17.64 -7.00
N ILE A 24 3.33 -17.21 -7.08
CA ILE A 24 2.16 -18.09 -7.16
C ILE A 24 1.61 -18.25 -8.60
N GLY A 25 2.30 -17.69 -9.61
CA GLY A 25 1.91 -17.77 -11.02
C GLY A 25 0.61 -17.02 -11.35
N LYS A 26 0.40 -15.83 -10.75
CA LYS A 26 -0.81 -15.01 -10.88
C LYS A 26 -0.55 -13.53 -11.15
N ASP A 27 0.64 -13.18 -11.61
CA ASP A 27 1.03 -11.81 -11.94
C ASP A 27 0.26 -11.22 -13.13
N ASP A 28 -0.30 -12.05 -14.01
CA ASP A 28 -1.16 -11.65 -15.15
C ASP A 28 -2.66 -11.54 -14.80
N HIS A 29 -3.06 -11.95 -13.60
CA HIS A 29 -4.47 -11.95 -13.16
C HIS A 29 -4.91 -10.61 -12.59
N PHE A 30 -3.99 -9.66 -12.38
CA PHE A 30 -4.29 -8.37 -11.77
C PHE A 30 -3.74 -7.19 -12.57
N TYR A 31 -4.50 -6.10 -12.57
CA TYR A 31 -3.99 -4.78 -12.90
C TYR A 31 -3.82 -3.95 -11.62
N PHE A 32 -2.65 -3.32 -11.50
CA PHE A 32 -2.36 -2.40 -10.40
C PHE A 32 -2.80 -0.99 -10.78
N ASN A 33 -3.68 -0.41 -9.96
CA ASN A 33 -4.22 0.92 -10.20
C ASN A 33 -4.05 1.81 -8.96
N SER A 34 -3.71 3.09 -9.17
CA SER A 34 -3.60 4.10 -8.09
C SER A 34 -4.52 5.31 -8.33
N ASN A 35 -5.33 5.27 -9.39
CA ASN A 35 -6.11 6.43 -9.87
C ASN A 35 -7.60 6.09 -10.12
N ILE A 36 -8.12 5.02 -9.50
CA ILE A 36 -9.55 4.72 -9.62
C ILE A 36 -10.29 5.64 -8.64
N PHE A 37 -11.02 6.61 -9.18
CA PHE A 37 -11.91 7.46 -8.39
C PHE A 37 -13.25 6.75 -8.25
N ILE A 38 -13.55 6.30 -7.05
CA ILE A 38 -14.80 5.59 -6.79
C ILE A 38 -15.82 6.58 -6.19
N PRO A 39 -17.01 6.74 -6.81
CA PRO A 39 -18.04 7.61 -6.28
C PRO A 39 -18.57 7.03 -4.97
N CYS A 40 -18.57 7.81 -3.90
CA CYS A 40 -19.22 7.41 -2.66
C CYS A 40 -20.74 7.26 -2.90
N ASN A 41 -21.32 6.11 -2.53
CA ASN A 41 -22.76 5.80 -2.41
C ASN A 41 -23.52 5.26 -3.64
N GLY A 42 -22.88 4.83 -4.73
CA GLY A 42 -23.57 4.13 -5.84
C GLY A 42 -24.74 4.89 -6.51
N ARG A 43 -24.98 6.16 -6.13
CA ARG A 43 -25.97 7.06 -6.71
C ARG A 43 -25.24 8.14 -7.50
N GLU A 44 -25.84 8.52 -8.62
CA GLU A 44 -25.29 9.49 -9.56
C GLU A 44 -24.71 10.74 -8.90
N ILE A 45 -23.70 11.24 -9.59
CA ILE A 45 -22.81 12.39 -9.35
C ILE A 45 -23.58 13.59 -8.78
N GLY A 46 -23.65 13.67 -7.45
CA GLY A 46 -24.19 14.84 -6.72
C GLY A 46 -23.46 15.17 -5.42
N GLY A 47 -22.48 14.36 -5.01
CA GLY A 47 -21.67 14.59 -3.80
C GLY A 47 -20.18 14.46 -4.09
N ASN A 48 -19.42 15.53 -3.86
CA ASN A 48 -17.99 15.71 -4.18
C ASN A 48 -16.99 14.80 -3.41
N ARG A 49 -17.39 13.62 -2.93
CA ARG A 49 -16.45 12.69 -2.30
C ARG A 49 -16.18 11.55 -3.26
N GLN A 50 -15.12 11.71 -4.03
CA GLN A 50 -14.44 10.61 -4.68
C GLN A 50 -13.31 10.16 -3.76
N LYS A 51 -13.12 8.85 -3.62
CA LYS A 51 -11.95 8.29 -2.93
C LYS A 51 -11.14 7.49 -3.94
N ALA A 52 -9.82 7.68 -3.90
CA ALA A 52 -8.87 6.91 -4.69
C ALA A 52 -7.96 6.15 -3.73
N PRO A 53 -7.71 4.86 -3.97
CA PRO A 53 -6.75 4.09 -3.17
C PRO A 53 -5.31 4.49 -3.55
N ASP A 54 -4.39 4.44 -2.60
CA ASP A 54 -2.95 4.62 -2.91
C ASP A 54 -2.45 3.53 -3.88
N LEU A 55 -2.90 2.30 -3.68
CA LEU A 55 -2.68 1.18 -4.59
C LEU A 55 -3.86 0.20 -4.50
N ALA A 56 -4.25 -0.37 -5.63
CA ALA A 56 -5.32 -1.34 -5.70
C ALA A 56 -5.02 -2.42 -6.73
N LEU A 57 -5.52 -3.63 -6.47
CA LEU A 57 -5.45 -4.76 -7.39
C LEU A 57 -6.87 -5.07 -7.86
N THR A 58 -7.06 -4.98 -9.17
CA THR A 58 -8.32 -5.35 -9.84
C THR A 58 -8.09 -6.60 -10.67
N LEU A 59 -8.94 -7.60 -10.52
CA LEU A 59 -8.87 -8.82 -11.33
C LEU A 59 -9.02 -8.45 -12.81
N SER A 60 -8.12 -8.94 -13.65
CA SER A 60 -8.07 -8.63 -15.09
C SER A 60 -9.14 -9.35 -15.91
N ASN A 61 -9.65 -10.47 -15.39
CA ASN A 61 -10.54 -11.34 -16.13
C ASN A 61 -12.00 -11.14 -15.73
N GLU A 62 -12.82 -10.77 -16.72
CA GLU A 62 -14.27 -10.55 -16.56
C GLU A 62 -15.01 -11.78 -16.05
N GLN A 63 -14.46 -12.99 -16.21
CA GLN A 63 -15.03 -14.21 -15.66
C GLN A 63 -15.17 -14.16 -14.13
N TYR A 64 -14.49 -13.25 -13.43
CA TYR A 64 -14.62 -13.07 -11.99
C TYR A 64 -15.71 -12.06 -11.60
N TYR A 65 -16.29 -11.35 -12.57
CA TYR A 65 -17.17 -10.20 -12.32
C TYR A 65 -18.60 -10.58 -11.93
N HIS A 66 -18.89 -11.86 -11.65
CA HIS A 66 -20.21 -12.44 -11.37
C HIS A 66 -20.99 -11.76 -10.21
N GLY A 67 -21.47 -10.53 -10.43
CA GLY A 67 -22.26 -9.75 -9.48
C GLY A 67 -21.47 -8.89 -8.49
N PHE A 68 -20.13 -8.89 -8.52
CA PHE A 68 -19.30 -8.21 -7.52
C PHE A 68 -18.93 -6.75 -7.85
N GLY A 69 -19.47 -6.13 -8.91
CA GLY A 69 -19.18 -4.72 -9.22
C GLY A 69 -17.68 -4.40 -9.46
N LEU A 70 -16.90 -5.39 -9.90
CA LEU A 70 -15.44 -5.27 -10.09
C LEU A 70 -15.02 -4.33 -11.23
N ASN A 71 -15.97 -3.90 -12.05
CA ASN A 71 -15.81 -2.82 -13.01
C ASN A 71 -15.70 -1.43 -12.36
N ILE A 72 -16.09 -1.30 -11.09
CA ILE A 72 -16.07 -0.06 -10.31
C ILE A 72 -15.08 -0.18 -9.15
N TRP A 73 -15.13 -1.30 -8.43
CA TRP A 73 -14.36 -1.51 -7.21
C TRP A 73 -13.20 -2.49 -7.44
N PRO A 74 -12.03 -2.26 -6.82
CA PRO A 74 -10.95 -3.24 -6.84
C PRO A 74 -11.22 -4.41 -5.89
N GLN A 75 -10.44 -5.47 -6.04
CA GLN A 75 -10.54 -6.66 -5.20
C GLN A 75 -9.73 -6.52 -3.90
N VAL A 76 -8.57 -5.89 -4.00
CA VAL A 76 -7.65 -5.60 -2.89
C VAL A 76 -7.31 -4.12 -2.91
N VAL A 77 -7.35 -3.49 -1.74
CA VAL A 77 -6.96 -2.09 -1.57
C VAL A 77 -5.80 -1.97 -0.60
N ILE A 78 -4.89 -1.06 -0.89
CA ILE A 78 -3.78 -0.70 -0.02
C ILE A 78 -3.85 0.80 0.21
N GLU A 79 -3.85 1.20 1.49
CA GLU A 79 -3.78 2.59 1.94
C GLU A 79 -2.50 2.81 2.74
N ILE A 80 -1.74 3.84 2.41
CA ILE A 80 -0.44 4.14 2.99
C ILE A 80 -0.56 5.47 3.74
N GLY A 81 -0.20 5.48 5.02
CA GLY A 81 -0.25 6.68 5.85
C GLY A 81 1.14 7.09 6.29
N THR A 82 1.72 8.12 5.65
CA THR A 82 2.98 8.72 6.13
C THR A 82 2.72 9.77 7.19
N THR A 83 1.64 10.54 7.05
CA THR A 83 1.24 11.59 8.01
C THR A 83 -0.08 11.27 8.70
N GLU A 84 -0.89 10.43 8.08
CA GLU A 84 -2.19 9.97 8.51
C GLU A 84 -2.07 9.16 9.80
N SER A 85 -3.02 9.32 10.71
CA SER A 85 -3.08 8.52 11.94
C SER A 85 -3.56 7.11 11.65
N GLN A 86 -3.23 6.17 12.54
CA GLN A 86 -3.74 4.79 12.45
C GLN A 86 -5.27 4.74 12.45
N ALA A 87 -5.93 5.61 13.22
CA ALA A 87 -7.38 5.71 13.27
C ALA A 87 -7.99 6.23 11.94
N ARG A 88 -7.24 7.02 11.17
CA ARG A 88 -7.67 7.43 9.82
C ARG A 88 -7.56 6.26 8.84
N LEU A 89 -6.43 5.56 8.83
CA LEU A 89 -6.24 4.37 7.99
C LEU A 89 -7.27 3.27 8.28
N GLN A 90 -7.62 3.05 9.55
CA GLN A 90 -8.70 2.14 9.91
C GLN A 90 -10.05 2.57 9.33
N ARG A 91 -10.38 3.87 9.36
CA ARG A 91 -11.60 4.40 8.73
C ARG A 91 -11.57 4.24 7.21
N ASP A 92 -10.41 4.39 6.59
CA ASP A 92 -10.24 4.13 5.16
C ASP A 92 -10.47 2.65 4.85
N ALA A 93 -9.95 1.73 5.65
CA ALA A 93 -10.24 0.30 5.51
C ALA A 93 -11.72 -0.04 5.70
N GLN A 94 -12.38 0.61 6.67
CA GLN A 94 -13.82 0.46 6.87
C GLN A 94 -14.62 0.93 5.66
N PHE A 95 -14.29 2.09 5.11
CA PHE A 95 -14.92 2.62 3.91
C PHE A 95 -14.83 1.60 2.76
N TRP A 96 -13.62 1.13 2.43
CA TRP A 96 -13.44 0.22 1.31
C TRP A 96 -14.19 -1.09 1.47
N LEU A 97 -14.18 -1.67 2.68
CA LEU A 97 -14.82 -2.96 2.94
C LEU A 97 -16.35 -2.89 3.04
N LEU A 98 -16.91 -1.76 3.50
CA LEU A 98 -18.35 -1.63 3.71
C LEU A 98 -19.08 -1.03 2.50
N GLU A 99 -18.48 -0.01 1.86
CA GLU A 99 -19.12 0.70 0.74
C GLU A 99 -19.03 -0.06 -0.59
N SER A 100 -18.11 -1.02 -0.69
CA SER A 100 -17.93 -1.80 -1.92
C SER A 100 -18.92 -2.96 -2.07
N GLU A 101 -19.84 -3.13 -1.13
CA GLU A 101 -20.86 -4.20 -1.14
C GLU A 101 -20.27 -5.61 -1.36
N GLY A 102 -19.05 -5.84 -0.85
CA GLY A 102 -18.35 -7.13 -0.93
C GLY A 102 -17.42 -7.29 -2.13
N ALA A 103 -17.28 -6.26 -2.98
CA ALA A 103 -16.30 -6.24 -4.05
C ALA A 103 -14.86 -6.19 -3.51
N VAL A 104 -14.57 -5.24 -2.61
CA VAL A 104 -13.29 -5.20 -1.89
C VAL A 104 -13.35 -6.23 -0.76
N ARG A 105 -12.45 -7.21 -0.78
CA ARG A 105 -12.44 -8.29 0.22
C ARG A 105 -11.23 -8.29 1.13
N TRP A 106 -10.18 -7.58 0.74
CA TRP A 106 -8.98 -7.46 1.54
C TRP A 106 -8.44 -6.05 1.46
N VAL A 107 -8.25 -5.43 2.63
CA VAL A 107 -7.60 -4.12 2.72
C VAL A 107 -6.33 -4.22 3.55
N LEU A 108 -5.24 -3.70 3.00
CA LEU A 108 -3.99 -3.51 3.72
C LEU A 108 -3.84 -2.04 4.06
N THR A 109 -3.46 -1.74 5.30
CA THR A 109 -3.09 -0.38 5.68
C THR A 109 -1.65 -0.38 6.15
N LEU A 110 -0.84 0.54 5.64
CA LEU A 110 0.56 0.69 6.03
C LEU A 110 0.79 2.07 6.65
N LYS A 111 0.93 2.12 7.97
CA LYS A 111 1.39 3.33 8.66
C LYS A 111 2.92 3.35 8.62
N CYS A 112 3.49 4.34 7.94
CA CYS A 112 4.94 4.54 7.90
C CYS A 112 5.32 5.82 8.64
N SER A 113 6.44 5.75 9.35
CA SER A 113 7.19 6.88 9.92
C SER A 113 8.67 6.67 9.63
N GLN A 114 9.53 7.62 10.02
CA GLN A 114 10.98 7.49 9.76
C GLN A 114 11.63 6.27 10.41
N ARG A 115 11.09 5.77 11.53
CA ARG A 115 11.72 4.70 12.34
C ARG A 115 10.85 3.49 12.60
N ARG A 116 9.59 3.53 12.20
CA ARG A 116 8.59 2.49 12.49
C ARG A 116 7.61 2.38 11.33
N ALA A 117 7.26 1.15 11.02
CA ALA A 117 6.21 0.79 10.07
C ALA A 117 5.25 -0.23 10.70
N LEU A 118 3.96 -0.08 10.41
CA LEU A 118 2.91 -1.00 10.85
C LEU A 118 2.03 -1.35 9.64
N LEU A 119 2.08 -2.61 9.21
CA LEU A 119 1.22 -3.16 8.18
C LEU A 119 0.07 -3.94 8.84
N CYS A 120 -1.16 -3.51 8.62
CA CYS A 120 -2.35 -4.20 9.13
C CYS A 120 -3.18 -4.76 7.98
N SER A 121 -3.72 -5.96 8.19
CA SER A 121 -4.67 -6.63 7.31
C SER A 121 -6.09 -6.50 7.85
N TRP A 122 -7.04 -6.09 7.02
CA TRP A 122 -8.44 -5.90 7.38
C TRP A 122 -9.36 -6.72 6.47
N ILE A 123 -10.40 -7.30 7.06
CA ILE A 123 -11.44 -8.09 6.37
C ILE A 123 -12.80 -7.84 7.02
N VAL A 124 -13.87 -8.26 6.34
CA VAL A 124 -15.21 -8.37 6.94
C VAL A 124 -15.41 -9.77 7.52
N VAL A 125 -15.84 -9.84 8.78
CA VAL A 125 -16.25 -11.09 9.44
C VAL A 125 -17.58 -10.82 10.14
N ASP A 126 -18.61 -11.60 9.81
CA ASP A 126 -19.97 -11.43 10.33
C ASP A 126 -20.52 -10.00 10.13
N GLY A 127 -20.31 -9.44 8.94
CA GLY A 127 -20.73 -8.07 8.60
C GLY A 127 -19.96 -6.96 9.31
N LYS A 128 -18.90 -7.28 10.05
CA LYS A 128 -18.07 -6.30 10.78
C LYS A 128 -16.65 -6.29 10.27
N VAL A 129 -16.11 -5.08 10.06
CA VAL A 129 -14.70 -4.90 9.72
C VAL A 129 -13.83 -5.20 10.94
N LYS A 130 -12.87 -6.12 10.77
CA LYS A 130 -11.92 -6.52 11.81
C LYS A 130 -10.50 -6.55 11.26
N ALA A 131 -9.53 -6.21 12.12
CA ALA A 131 -8.14 -6.48 11.84
C ALA A 131 -7.91 -8.00 11.93
N LYS A 132 -7.42 -8.61 10.85
CA LYS A 132 -7.05 -10.02 10.79
C LYS A 132 -5.68 -10.29 11.41
N GLY A 133 -4.78 -9.31 11.30
CA GLY A 133 -3.42 -9.38 11.81
C GLY A 133 -2.64 -8.12 11.48
N ALA A 134 -1.47 -7.98 12.11
CA ALA A 134 -0.56 -6.87 11.84
C ALA A 134 0.91 -7.31 11.97
N MET A 135 1.78 -6.76 11.12
CA MET A 135 3.23 -6.86 11.22
C MET A 135 3.80 -5.48 11.55
N GLU A 136 4.69 -5.43 12.54
CA GLU A 136 5.36 -4.21 12.96
C GLU A 136 6.86 -4.33 12.72
N ALA A 137 7.46 -3.28 12.16
CA ALA A 137 8.90 -3.21 11.96
C ALA A 137 9.47 -1.89 12.45
N THR A 138 10.69 -1.94 13.01
CA THR A 138 11.44 -0.76 13.45
C THR A 138 12.84 -0.74 12.84
N ILE A 139 13.37 0.45 12.63
CA ILE A 139 14.77 0.61 12.21
C ILE A 139 15.71 0.27 13.37
N GLN A 140 16.73 -0.54 13.09
CA GLN A 140 17.80 -0.90 14.02
C GLN A 140 18.97 0.09 13.94
N GLN A 141 19.99 -0.10 14.77
CA GLN A 141 21.18 0.76 14.81
C GLN A 141 21.97 0.76 13.49
N ASP A 142 21.92 -0.35 12.74
CA ASP A 142 22.55 -0.50 11.43
C ASP A 142 21.80 0.26 10.32
N GLY A 143 20.64 0.85 10.63
CA GLY A 143 19.82 1.59 9.68
C GLY A 143 18.84 0.72 8.88
N HIS A 144 18.72 -0.57 9.17
CA HIS A 144 17.79 -1.48 8.52
C HIS A 144 16.56 -1.79 9.38
N TYR A 145 15.43 -2.03 8.73
CA TYR A 145 14.21 -2.47 9.39
C TYR A 145 14.32 -3.94 9.81
N THR A 146 13.75 -4.26 10.96
CA THR A 146 13.46 -5.64 11.39
C THR A 146 12.04 -5.71 11.94
N VAL A 147 11.37 -6.86 11.76
CA VAL A 147 10.07 -7.09 12.42
C VAL A 147 10.27 -7.22 13.93
N THR A 148 9.40 -6.59 14.71
CA THR A 148 9.49 -6.53 16.18
C THR A 148 8.40 -7.31 16.91
N ASN A 149 7.34 -7.74 16.21
CA ASN A 149 6.28 -8.55 16.79
C ASN A 149 6.34 -10.02 16.32
N GLU A 150 5.61 -10.90 17.01
CA GLU A 150 5.61 -12.35 16.74
C GLU A 150 4.92 -12.73 15.42
N ASN A 151 4.10 -11.84 14.86
CA ASN A 151 3.44 -12.10 13.59
C ASN A 151 4.46 -12.01 12.45
N VAL A 152 4.83 -13.18 11.93
CA VAL A 152 5.79 -13.28 10.82
C VAL A 152 5.13 -13.39 9.44
N TYR A 153 3.80 -13.31 9.37
CA TYR A 153 3.06 -13.24 8.10
C TYR A 153 1.67 -12.62 8.23
N LEU A 154 1.17 -12.08 7.12
CA LEU A 154 -0.23 -11.75 6.88
C LEU A 154 -0.73 -12.58 5.69
N TRP A 155 -2.03 -12.87 5.64
CA TRP A 155 -2.56 -13.69 4.55
C TRP A 155 -4.04 -13.42 4.27
N ALA A 156 -4.46 -13.72 3.04
CA ALA A 156 -5.85 -13.87 2.62
C ALA A 156 -6.04 -15.24 1.96
N SER A 157 -7.25 -15.82 2.00
CA SER A 157 -7.48 -17.07 1.27
C SER A 157 -7.43 -16.80 -0.24
N PHE A 158 -7.07 -17.81 -1.01
CA PHE A 158 -7.09 -17.72 -2.46
C PHE A 158 -8.47 -17.29 -2.97
N GLU A 159 -9.54 -17.90 -2.47
CA GLU A 159 -10.93 -17.50 -2.78
C GLU A 159 -11.25 -16.04 -2.46
N THR A 160 -10.67 -15.48 -1.38
CA THR A 160 -10.86 -14.07 -1.03
C THR A 160 -10.30 -13.16 -2.13
N ILE A 161 -9.18 -13.56 -2.73
CA ILE A 161 -8.41 -12.75 -3.68
C ILE A 161 -8.82 -12.99 -5.12
N PHE A 162 -9.18 -14.23 -5.48
CA PHE A 162 -9.46 -14.64 -6.85
C PHE A 162 -10.94 -14.98 -7.10
N LEU A 163 -11.80 -14.88 -6.10
CA LEU A 163 -13.25 -15.15 -6.20
C LEU A 163 -13.61 -16.54 -6.71
N ARG A 164 -12.72 -17.52 -6.47
CA ARG A 164 -12.93 -18.93 -6.78
C ARG A 164 -12.03 -19.81 -5.92
N GLU A 165 -12.39 -21.08 -5.83
CA GLU A 165 -11.52 -22.11 -5.28
C GLU A 165 -10.18 -22.18 -6.03
N PRO A 166 -9.07 -22.50 -5.32
CA PRO A 166 -7.81 -22.84 -5.97
C PRO A 166 -7.98 -24.12 -6.81
N LYS A 167 -7.20 -24.24 -7.89
CA LYS A 167 -7.20 -25.39 -8.79
C LYS A 167 -5.78 -25.94 -8.98
N GLY A 168 -5.65 -27.26 -8.98
CA GLY A 168 -4.36 -27.93 -9.18
C GLY A 168 -3.36 -27.55 -8.09
N ASP A 169 -2.20 -27.04 -8.49
CA ASP A 169 -1.11 -26.66 -7.59
C ASP A 169 -1.20 -25.22 -7.06
N GLU A 170 -2.33 -24.54 -7.28
CA GLU A 170 -2.56 -23.20 -6.72
C GLU A 170 -2.61 -23.23 -5.19
N PRO A 171 -2.05 -22.22 -4.50
CA PRO A 171 -2.01 -22.21 -3.05
C PRO A 171 -3.39 -21.90 -2.46
N GLU A 172 -3.66 -22.39 -1.25
CA GLU A 172 -4.90 -22.04 -0.51
C GLU A 172 -4.90 -20.59 -0.02
N LYS A 173 -3.71 -19.97 0.09
CA LYS A 173 -3.54 -18.64 0.70
C LYS A 173 -2.51 -17.83 -0.07
N VAL A 174 -2.78 -16.54 -0.20
CA VAL A 174 -1.78 -15.53 -0.59
C VAL A 174 -1.16 -14.99 0.69
N ILE A 175 0.16 -15.08 0.82
CA ILE A 175 0.89 -14.80 2.06
C ILE A 175 1.90 -13.68 1.82
N ILE A 176 1.87 -12.66 2.69
CA ILE A 176 2.93 -11.65 2.83
C ILE A 176 3.73 -12.02 4.07
N LYS A 177 4.98 -12.47 3.93
CA LYS A 177 5.82 -12.83 5.07
C LYS A 177 6.59 -11.60 5.57
N ALA A 178 7.12 -11.73 6.77
CA ALA A 178 7.96 -10.72 7.41
C ALA A 178 9.17 -10.33 6.54
N ARG A 179 9.74 -11.30 5.81
CA ARG A 179 10.87 -11.06 4.93
C ARG A 179 10.50 -10.11 3.78
N GLU A 180 9.44 -10.38 3.03
CA GLU A 180 9.07 -9.51 1.91
C GLU A 180 8.69 -8.10 2.41
N PHE A 181 8.04 -8.01 3.58
CA PHE A 181 7.72 -6.74 4.23
C PHE A 181 8.98 -5.94 4.62
N VAL A 182 9.97 -6.58 5.27
CA VAL A 182 11.22 -5.94 5.65
C VAL A 182 12.04 -5.54 4.42
N ASP A 183 12.14 -6.41 3.42
CA ASP A 183 12.84 -6.12 2.17
C ASP A 183 12.21 -4.91 1.46
N MET A 184 10.88 -4.80 1.46
CA MET A 184 10.15 -3.64 0.96
C MET A 184 10.52 -2.36 1.71
N LEU A 185 10.51 -2.38 3.05
CA LEU A 185 10.85 -1.21 3.87
C LEU A 185 12.30 -0.77 3.71
N ASN A 186 13.23 -1.72 3.61
CA ASN A 186 14.64 -1.44 3.39
C ASN A 186 14.88 -0.79 2.02
N ARG A 187 14.17 -1.23 0.96
CA ARG A 187 14.21 -0.54 -0.35
C ARG A 187 13.75 0.91 -0.27
N VAL A 188 12.72 1.21 0.55
CA VAL A 188 12.27 2.59 0.78
C VAL A 188 13.36 3.41 1.49
N GLN A 189 13.93 2.85 2.55
CA GLN A 189 14.98 3.50 3.34
C GLN A 189 16.23 3.80 2.50
N ASP A 190 16.70 2.85 1.70
CA ASP A 190 17.86 3.01 0.83
C ASP A 190 17.63 4.11 -0.23
N ARG A 191 16.41 4.24 -0.75
CA ARG A 191 16.05 5.33 -1.68
C ARG A 191 16.02 6.68 -0.97
N MET A 192 15.47 6.75 0.24
CA MET A 192 15.46 7.97 1.03
C MET A 192 16.88 8.46 1.36
N GLN A 193 17.77 7.55 1.78
CA GLN A 193 19.16 7.90 2.08
C GLN A 193 19.93 8.37 0.85
N ARG A 194 19.78 7.69 -0.30
CA ARG A 194 20.42 8.10 -1.55
C ARG A 194 20.00 9.50 -1.98
N ASN A 195 18.70 9.81 -1.89
CA ASN A 195 18.20 11.14 -2.20
C ASN A 195 18.74 12.21 -1.26
N GLN A 196 18.77 11.93 0.05
CA GLN A 196 19.28 12.87 1.04
C GLN A 196 20.76 13.21 0.76
N ARG A 197 21.60 12.19 0.52
CA ARG A 197 23.02 12.38 0.16
C ARG A 197 23.19 13.19 -1.13
N ALA A 198 22.37 12.92 -2.14
CA ALA A 198 22.41 13.66 -3.40
C ALA A 198 22.02 15.14 -3.23
N LEU A 199 21.07 15.45 -2.34
CA LEU A 199 20.70 16.83 -2.00
C LEU A 199 21.83 17.54 -1.24
N GLU A 200 22.44 16.88 -0.26
CA GLU A 200 23.57 17.42 0.51
C GLU A 200 24.77 17.75 -0.39
N GLN A 201 25.10 16.87 -1.32
CA GLN A 201 26.19 17.10 -2.29
C GLN A 201 25.91 18.29 -3.22
N ARG A 202 24.66 18.53 -3.60
CA ARG A 202 24.28 19.68 -4.44
C ARG A 202 24.41 21.01 -3.70
N VAL A 203 24.08 21.05 -2.41
CA VAL A 203 24.20 22.27 -1.59
C VAL A 203 25.66 22.70 -1.47
N ILE A 204 26.59 21.74 -1.35
CA ILE A 204 28.04 22.01 -1.24
C ILE A 204 28.62 22.58 -2.55
N GLN A 205 28.00 22.30 -3.70
CA GLN A 205 28.50 22.74 -5.01
C GLN A 205 27.94 24.08 -5.49
N LEU A 206 27.08 24.76 -4.71
CA LEU A 206 26.57 26.08 -5.10
C LEU A 206 27.70 27.12 -4.92
N PRO A 207 28.03 27.93 -5.95
CA PRO A 207 29.01 28.98 -5.82
C PRO A 207 28.59 29.97 -4.73
N PRO A 208 29.53 30.58 -4.00
CA PRO A 208 29.19 31.59 -3.00
C PRO A 208 28.38 32.69 -3.69
N MET A 209 27.19 32.95 -3.18
CA MET A 209 26.37 34.09 -3.60
C MET A 209 27.15 35.35 -3.21
N ASN A 210 27.90 35.92 -4.14
CA ASN A 210 28.53 37.21 -3.97
C ASN A 210 27.42 38.23 -3.71
N GLY A 211 27.27 38.62 -2.44
CA GLY A 211 26.44 39.73 -2.00
C GLY A 211 27.05 41.06 -2.41
N GLY A 212 27.23 41.25 -3.72
CA GLY A 212 27.58 42.54 -4.31
C GLY A 212 26.37 43.44 -4.26
N LEU A 213 26.06 43.99 -3.08
CA LEU A 213 25.38 45.27 -3.01
C LEU A 213 26.41 46.29 -3.48
N GLY A 214 26.29 46.67 -4.75
CA GLY A 214 26.94 47.87 -5.25
C GLY A 214 26.44 49.05 -4.43
N GLU A 215 27.36 49.66 -3.68
CA GLU A 215 27.25 51.07 -3.33
C GLU A 215 27.42 51.83 -4.66
N GLU A 216 26.30 52.27 -5.23
CA GLU A 216 26.32 53.32 -6.25
C GLU A 216 26.40 54.66 -5.51
N GLU A 217 27.53 55.35 -5.68
CA GLU A 217 27.70 56.79 -5.45
C GLU A 217 27.05 57.62 -6.57
#